data_AF-A0A970GMG6-F1
#
_entry.id   AF-A0A970GMG6-F1
#
_cell.length_a   1.000
_cell.length_b   1.000
_cell.length_c   1.000
_cell.angle_alpha   90.00
_cell.angle_beta   90.00
_cell.angle_gamma   90.00
#
_symmetry.space_group_name_H-M   'P 1'
#
loop_
_entity.id
_entity.type
_entity.pdbx_description
1 polymer ?
#
loop_
_entity_poly.entity_id
_entity_poly.type
_entity_poly.pdbx_seq_one_letter_code
_entity_poly.pdbx_strand_id
1 'polypeptide(L)'
;MVPARFREALGERFVATRGLDNCLCVYPLNEWMILEKKLTSLPITSKNARTFVRFFFSGATECELDKQGRISIPANLRNYANLDKEVVIIGLANRVELWAKDRWDNYMKEVEDSYEDIAATMEELGI
;
A
#
# COMPACT_ATOMS: atom_id res chain seq x y z
N MET A 1 -2.66 -16.10 4.97
CA MET A 1 -1.40 -16.65 4.41
C MET A 1 -1.10 -15.95 3.11
N VAL A 2 0.16 -15.60 2.83
CA VAL A 2 0.51 -14.86 1.60
C VAL A 2 0.61 -15.84 0.42
N PRO A 3 -0.04 -15.57 -0.73
CA PRO A 3 0.08 -16.40 -1.93
C PRO A 3 1.54 -16.56 -2.39
N ALA A 4 1.89 -17.72 -2.93
CA ALA A 4 3.27 -18.08 -3.24
C ALA A 4 4.01 -17.06 -4.15
N ARG A 5 3.34 -16.58 -5.21
CA ARG A 5 3.93 -15.58 -6.12
C ARG A 5 4.30 -14.27 -5.42
N PHE A 6 3.50 -13.82 -4.46
CA PHE A 6 3.82 -12.62 -3.68
C PHE A 6 4.95 -12.87 -2.69
N ARG A 7 5.06 -14.09 -2.13
CA ARG A 7 6.18 -14.44 -1.24
C ARG A 7 7.52 -14.37 -1.97
N GLU A 8 7.57 -14.89 -3.20
CA GLU A 8 8.78 -14.82 -4.04
C GLU A 8 9.15 -13.37 -4.38
N ALA A 9 8.16 -12.55 -4.75
CA ALA A 9 8.39 -11.15 -5.11
C ALA A 9 8.79 -10.25 -3.93
N LEU A 10 8.28 -10.51 -2.72
CA LEU A 10 8.59 -9.71 -1.53
C LEU A 10 9.97 -10.00 -0.94
N GLY A 11 10.48 -11.23 -1.12
CA GLY A 11 11.71 -11.68 -0.48
C GLY A 11 11.56 -11.94 1.02
N GLU A 12 12.69 -12.07 1.71
CA GLU A 12 12.70 -12.39 3.16
C GLU A 12 12.26 -11.21 4.03
N ARG A 13 12.57 -9.99 3.59
CA ARG A 13 12.29 -8.72 4.27
C ARG A 13 11.61 -7.74 3.34
N PHE A 14 10.66 -7.01 3.88
CA PHE A 14 9.87 -6.02 3.16
C PHE A 14 9.35 -4.96 4.14
N VAL A 15 8.85 -3.85 3.63
CA VAL A 15 8.26 -2.79 4.45
C VAL A 15 6.75 -2.77 4.28
N ALA A 16 6.02 -2.87 5.38
CA ALA A 16 4.58 -2.61 5.43
C ALA A 16 4.32 -1.18 5.92
N THR A 17 3.38 -0.49 5.32
CA THR A 17 2.97 0.87 5.74
C THR A 17 1.52 1.17 5.36
N ARG A 18 1.01 2.32 5.78
CA ARG A 18 -0.30 2.84 5.38
C ARG A 18 -0.30 3.17 3.89
N GLY A 19 -1.29 2.64 3.17
CA GLY A 19 -1.65 3.10 1.84
C GLY A 19 -2.67 4.24 1.89
N LEU A 20 -2.99 4.76 0.70
CA LEU A 20 -4.16 5.61 0.52
C LEU A 20 -5.44 4.77 0.68
N ASP A 21 -6.59 5.43 0.76
CA ASP A 21 -7.90 4.75 0.77
C ASP A 21 -8.11 3.76 1.93
N ASN A 22 -7.34 3.96 3.00
CA ASN A 22 -7.29 3.11 4.17
C ASN A 22 -6.97 1.63 3.88
N CYS A 23 -6.05 1.38 2.95
CA CYS A 23 -5.41 0.08 2.74
C CYS A 23 -4.00 0.04 3.36
N LEU A 24 -3.32 -1.11 3.32
CA LEU A 24 -1.88 -1.17 3.61
C LEU A 24 -1.10 -1.41 2.33
N CYS A 25 0.06 -0.77 2.21
CA CYS A 25 1.04 -1.07 1.17
C CYS A 25 2.17 -1.91 1.74
N VAL A 26 2.61 -2.90 0.97
CA VAL A 26 3.73 -3.78 1.27
C VAL A 26 4.73 -3.69 0.12
N TYR A 27 5.93 -3.20 0.42
CA TYR A 27 6.98 -2.97 -0.56
C TYR A 27 8.13 -3.95 -0.37
N PRO A 28 8.60 -4.63 -1.42
CA PRO A 28 9.92 -5.23 -1.38
C PRO A 28 10.97 -4.13 -1.17
N LEU A 29 12.09 -4.46 -0.52
CA LEU A 29 13.06 -3.46 -0.05
C LEU A 29 13.62 -2.59 -1.18
N ASN A 30 13.84 -3.15 -2.37
CA ASN A 30 14.31 -2.41 -3.53
C ASN A 30 13.34 -1.28 -3.94
N GLU A 31 12.04 -1.57 -3.97
CA GLU A 31 11.01 -0.59 -4.32
C GLU A 31 10.79 0.42 -3.18
N TRP A 32 10.90 -0.04 -1.92
CA TRP A 32 10.85 0.85 -0.77
C TRP A 32 11.95 1.92 -0.82
N MET A 33 13.20 1.54 -1.11
CA MET A 33 14.31 2.50 -1.21
C MET A 33 14.07 3.56 -2.30
N ILE A 34 13.47 3.17 -3.42
CA ILE A 34 13.11 4.12 -4.49
C ILE A 34 12.07 5.12 -4.01
N LEU A 35 11.02 4.64 -3.32
CA LEU A 35 9.98 5.50 -2.77
C LEU A 35 10.51 6.41 -1.66
N GLU A 36 11.30 5.87 -0.73
CA GLU A 36 11.93 6.62 0.36
C GLU A 36 12.75 7.79 -0.16
N LYS A 37 13.57 7.56 -1.19
CA LYS A 37 14.37 8.61 -1.82
C LYS A 37 13.50 9.72 -2.44
N LYS A 38 12.35 9.36 -3.03
CA LYS A 38 11.38 10.33 -3.57
C LYS A 38 10.69 11.13 -2.46
N LEU A 39 10.34 10.50 -1.35
CA LEU A 39 9.65 11.16 -0.24
C LEU A 39 10.58 12.10 0.53
N THR A 40 11.83 11.68 0.73
CA THR A 40 12.85 12.47 1.44
C THR A 40 13.38 13.65 0.62
N SER A 41 13.16 13.69 -0.70
CA SER A 41 13.49 14.84 -1.54
C SER A 41 12.39 15.91 -1.59
N LEU A 42 11.22 15.68 -0.97
CA LEU A 42 10.13 16.64 -0.99
C LEU A 42 10.48 17.91 -0.20
N PRO A 43 10.01 19.10 -0.65
CA PRO A 43 10.33 20.36 0.03
C PRO A 43 9.84 20.40 1.47
N ILE A 44 10.76 20.54 2.43
CA ILE A 44 10.42 20.64 3.86
C ILE A 44 9.60 21.89 4.19
N THR A 45 9.59 22.90 3.32
CA THR A 45 8.79 24.13 3.47
C THR A 45 7.30 23.88 3.19
N SER A 46 6.98 22.89 2.36
CA SER A 46 5.58 22.53 2.04
C SER A 46 4.91 21.82 3.22
N LYS A 47 3.82 22.40 3.73
CA LYS A 47 3.00 21.78 4.78
C LYS A 47 2.47 20.42 4.32
N ASN A 48 1.99 20.33 3.08
CA ASN A 48 1.42 19.10 2.53
C ASN A 48 2.48 18.00 2.40
N ALA A 49 3.69 18.35 1.94
CA ALA A 49 4.80 17.40 1.88
C ALA A 49 5.14 16.83 3.27
N ARG A 50 5.32 17.69 4.28
CA ARG A 50 5.60 17.24 5.65
C ARG A 50 4.50 16.36 6.21
N THR A 51 3.23 16.71 5.98
CA THR A 51 2.08 15.92 6.42
C THR A 51 2.09 14.54 5.76
N PHE A 52 2.30 14.48 4.44
CA PHE A 52 2.31 13.23 3.70
C PHE A 52 3.46 12.30 4.12
N VAL A 53 4.68 12.85 4.24
CA VAL A 53 5.85 12.12 4.74
C VAL A 53 5.60 11.56 6.14
N ARG A 54 5.07 12.37 7.06
CA ARG A 54 4.73 11.90 8.42
C ARG A 54 3.67 10.81 8.40
N PHE A 55 2.62 10.98 7.60
CA PHE A 55 1.56 10.00 7.47
C PHE A 55 2.10 8.63 7.02
N PHE A 56 2.93 8.65 5.97
CA PHE A 56 3.48 7.44 5.37
C PHE A 56 4.55 6.78 6.26
N PHE A 57 5.57 7.51 6.71
CA PHE A 57 6.66 6.92 7.49
C PHE A 57 6.27 6.57 8.93
N SER A 58 5.29 7.25 9.55
CA SER A 58 4.82 6.87 10.90
C SER A 58 4.13 5.51 10.94
N GLY A 59 3.73 4.97 9.77
CA GLY A 59 3.20 3.62 9.64
C GLY A 59 4.22 2.60 9.13
N ALA A 60 5.40 3.04 8.67
CA ALA A 60 6.36 2.14 8.03
C ALA A 60 7.02 1.21 9.05
N THR A 61 7.00 -0.09 8.77
CA THR A 61 7.60 -1.13 9.62
C THR A 61 8.21 -2.21 8.75
N GLU A 62 9.47 -2.55 9.01
CA GLU A 62 10.11 -3.71 8.42
C GLU A 62 9.46 -4.99 8.96
N CYS A 63 9.14 -5.91 8.06
CA CYS A 63 8.46 -7.15 8.35
C CYS A 63 9.16 -8.31 7.63
N GLU A 64 8.95 -9.50 8.17
CA GLU A 64 9.50 -10.75 7.65
C GLU A 64 8.38 -11.78 7.47
N LEU A 65 8.58 -12.73 6.55
CA LEU A 65 7.71 -13.89 6.42
C LEU A 65 8.15 -14.96 7.44
N ASP A 66 7.18 -15.56 8.14
CA ASP A 66 7.49 -16.76 8.91
C ASP A 66 7.68 -17.99 8.00
N LYS A 67 8.11 -19.11 8.59
CA LYS A 67 8.33 -20.37 7.87
C LYS A 67 7.08 -20.93 7.15
N GLN A 68 5.89 -20.44 7.50
CA GLN A 68 4.61 -20.82 6.88
C GLN A 68 4.14 -19.79 5.85
N GLY A 69 4.93 -18.74 5.58
CA GLY A 69 4.57 -17.68 4.65
C GLY A 69 3.48 -16.74 5.18
N ARG A 70 3.43 -16.52 6.50
CA ARG A 70 2.53 -15.55 7.16
C ARG A 70 3.30 -14.27 7.49
N ILE A 71 2.61 -13.14 7.44
CA ILE A 71 3.11 -11.82 7.85
C ILE A 71 2.41 -11.45 9.15
N SER A 72 3.17 -10.99 10.14
CA SER A 72 2.59 -10.38 11.35
C SER A 72 2.43 -8.88 11.13
N ILE A 73 1.20 -8.44 10.85
CA ILE A 73 0.90 -7.01 10.65
C ILE A 73 0.78 -6.32 12.01
N PRO A 74 1.53 -5.24 12.28
CA PRO A 74 1.40 -4.41 13.48
C PRO A 74 -0.04 -3.94 13.74
N ALA A 75 -0.45 -3.86 15.01
CA ALA A 75 -1.83 -3.53 15.38
C ALA A 75 -2.26 -2.13 14.89
N ASN A 76 -1.38 -1.15 14.92
CA ASN A 76 -1.64 0.19 14.37
C ASN A 76 -1.99 0.18 12.88
N LEU A 77 -1.33 -0.69 12.09
CA LEU A 77 -1.63 -0.85 10.67
C LEU A 77 -2.92 -1.64 10.46
N ARG A 78 -3.12 -2.72 11.22
CA ARG A 78 -4.36 -3.51 11.16
C ARG A 78 -5.59 -2.66 11.45
N ASN A 79 -5.52 -1.83 12.50
CA ASN A 79 -6.61 -0.94 12.90
C ASN A 79 -6.86 0.15 11.84
N TYR A 80 -5.79 0.71 11.27
CA TYR A 80 -5.92 1.71 10.19
C TYR A 80 -6.66 1.13 8.98
N ALA A 81 -6.28 -0.08 8.55
CA ALA A 81 -6.84 -0.73 7.36
C ALA A 81 -8.08 -1.61 7.62
N ASN A 82 -8.57 -1.69 8.86
CA ASN A 82 -9.72 -2.51 9.26
C ASN A 82 -9.59 -4.00 8.90
N LEU A 83 -8.38 -4.56 9.04
CA LEU A 83 -8.09 -5.95 8.64
C LEU A 83 -8.49 -6.96 9.72
N ASP A 84 -9.78 -6.99 10.07
CA ASP A 84 -10.31 -7.82 11.16
C ASP A 84 -10.78 -9.21 10.73
N LYS A 85 -11.15 -9.37 9.45
CA LYS A 85 -11.73 -10.61 8.91
C LYS A 85 -11.04 -11.00 7.60
N GLU A 86 -11.71 -10.71 6.48
CA GLU A 86 -11.27 -11.10 5.15
C GLU A 86 -10.38 -10.01 4.55
N VAL A 87 -9.25 -10.45 4.01
CA VAL A 87 -8.24 -9.58 3.42
C VAL A 87 -8.13 -9.88 1.93
N VAL A 88 -8.26 -8.84 1.10
CA VAL A 88 -7.95 -8.88 -0.32
C VAL A 88 -6.49 -8.48 -0.50
N ILE A 89 -5.77 -9.23 -1.32
CA ILE A 89 -4.36 -9.00 -1.62
C ILE A 89 -4.24 -8.68 -3.11
N ILE A 90 -3.70 -7.51 -3.43
CA ILE A 90 -3.62 -7.01 -4.80
C ILE A 90 -2.17 -6.71 -5.13
N GLY A 91 -1.71 -7.17 -6.30
CA GLY A 91 -0.40 -6.80 -6.82
C GLY A 91 -0.50 -5.54 -7.66
N LEU A 92 0.28 -4.52 -7.32
CA LEU A 92 0.45 -3.32 -8.12
C LEU A 92 1.93 -3.20 -8.47
N ALA A 93 2.37 -3.84 -9.56
CA ALA A 93 3.72 -3.79 -10.15
C ALA A 93 4.91 -3.68 -9.16
N ASN A 94 5.09 -2.53 -8.51
CA ASN A 94 6.12 -2.22 -7.51
C ASN A 94 5.76 -2.52 -6.04
N ARG A 95 4.52 -2.93 -5.73
CA ARG A 95 4.05 -3.19 -4.37
C ARG A 95 2.90 -4.17 -4.33
N VAL A 96 2.57 -4.61 -3.13
CA VAL A 96 1.33 -5.33 -2.83
C VAL A 96 0.47 -4.43 -1.94
N GLU A 97 -0.83 -4.46 -2.15
CA GLU A 97 -1.78 -3.81 -1.25
C GLU A 97 -2.63 -4.84 -0.52
N LEU A 98 -2.92 -4.54 0.75
CA LEU A 98 -3.77 -5.33 1.63
C LEU A 98 -4.99 -4.50 1.99
N TRP A 99 -6.16 -5.04 1.68
CA TRP A 99 -7.44 -4.37 1.87
C TRP A 99 -8.37 -5.21 2.71
N ALA A 100 -9.18 -4.58 3.55
CA ALA A 100 -10.36 -5.23 4.09
C ALA A 100 -11.35 -5.48 2.94
N LYS A 101 -11.96 -6.67 2.88
CA LYS A 101 -12.82 -7.07 1.75
C LYS A 101 -13.96 -6.08 1.49
N ASP A 102 -14.62 -5.62 2.55
CA ASP A 102 -15.69 -4.62 2.50
C ASP A 102 -15.22 -3.29 1.92
N ARG A 103 -14.03 -2.81 2.31
CA ARG A 103 -13.44 -1.59 1.77
C ARG A 103 -13.08 -1.71 0.30
N TRP A 104 -12.49 -2.84 -0.09
CA TRP A 104 -12.16 -3.11 -1.49
C TRP A 104 -13.39 -3.14 -2.38
N ASP A 105 -14.45 -3.82 -1.94
CA ASP A 105 -15.69 -3.93 -2.70
C ASP A 105 -16.37 -2.57 -2.87
N ASN A 106 -16.41 -1.76 -1.82
CA ASN A 106 -16.95 -0.40 -1.89
C ASN A 106 -16.11 0.49 -2.82
N TYR A 107 -14.77 0.44 -2.70
CA TYR A 107 -13.87 1.18 -3.57
C TYR A 107 -14.06 0.80 -5.04
N MET A 108 -14.13 -0.50 -5.35
CA MET A 108 -14.34 -0.97 -6.72
C MET A 108 -15.68 -0.52 -7.29
N LYS A 109 -16.73 -0.52 -6.47
CA LYS A 109 -18.05 -0.01 -6.89
C LYS A 109 -18.01 1.49 -7.20
N GLU A 110 -17.37 2.30 -6.36
CA GLU A 110 -17.19 3.73 -6.60
C GLU A 110 -16.36 4.00 -7.88
N VAL A 111 -15.36 3.17 -8.15
CA VAL A 111 -14.55 3.23 -9.37
C VAL A 111 -15.36 2.85 -10.60
N GLU A 112 -16.18 1.81 -10.53
CA GLU A 112 -17.07 1.40 -11.64
C GLU A 112 -18.06 2.52 -12.00
N ASP A 113 -18.63 3.19 -10.99
CA ASP A 113 -19.57 4.30 -11.19
C ASP A 113 -18.90 5.56 -11.79
N SER A 114 -17.56 5.68 -11.67
CA SER A 114 -16.79 6.86 -12.09
C SER A 114 -15.79 6.56 -13.22
N TYR A 115 -15.89 5.39 -13.85
CA TYR A 115 -14.86 4.88 -14.76
C TYR A 115 -14.61 5.81 -15.96
N GLU A 116 -15.66 6.38 -16.53
CA GLU A 116 -15.57 7.30 -17.68
C GLU A 116 -14.81 8.58 -17.33
N ASP A 117 -15.08 9.17 -16.15
CA ASP A 117 -14.38 10.39 -15.68
C ASP A 117 -12.90 10.10 -15.39
N ILE A 118 -12.61 8.93 -14.82
CA ILE A 118 -11.24 8.47 -14.58
C ILE A 118 -10.49 8.31 -15.92
N ALA A 119 -11.11 7.67 -16.91
CA ALA A 119 -10.52 7.46 -18.23
C ALA A 119 -10.20 8.79 -18.92
N ALA A 120 -11.10 9.77 -18.88
CA ALA A 120 -10.87 11.10 -19.42
C ALA A 120 -9.68 11.80 -18.72
N THR A 121 -9.59 11.69 -17.40
CA THR A 121 -8.46 12.26 -16.64
C THR A 121 -7.13 11.60 -16.99
N MET A 122 -7.11 10.29 -17.30
CA MET A 122 -5.89 9.59 -17.69
C MET A 122 -5.40 10.03 -19.09
N GLU A 123 -6.32 10.28 -20.02
CA GLU A 123 -5.99 10.81 -21.35
C GLU A 123 -5.28 12.17 -21.25
N GLU A 124 -5.71 13.05 -20.33
CA GLU A 124 -5.04 14.33 -20.05
C GLU A 124 -3.61 14.16 -19.53
N LEU A 125 -3.34 13.04 -18.83
CA LEU A 125 -2.01 12.67 -18.33
C LEU A 125 -1.16 11.95 -19.39
N GLY A 126 -1.69 11.72 -20.60
CA GLY A 126 -1.00 11.10 -21.71
C GLY A 126 -0.83 9.59 -21.58
N ILE A 127 -1.73 8.93 -20.85
CA ILE A 127 -1.81 7.47 -20.70
C ILE A 127 -3.05 6.93 -21.40
#